data_AF-A0AA36HBU0-F1
#
_entry.id   AF-A0AA36HBU0-F1
#
_cell.length_a   1.000
_cell.length_b   1.000
_cell.length_c   1.000
_cell.angle_alpha   90.00
_cell.angle_beta   90.00
_cell.angle_gamma   90.00
#
_symmetry.space_group_name_H-M   'P 1'
#
loop_
_entity.id
_entity.type
_entity.pdbx_description
1 polymer ?
#
loop_
_entity_poly.entity_id
_entity_poly.type
_entity_poly.pdbx_seq_one_letter_code
_entity_poly.pdbx_strand_id
1 'polypeptide(L)' 'MSHLLRVIFVLLLLCVLIQAIKQMDTCRINCDYLVNKKMRKLCMERCGILL' A
#
# COMPACT_ATOMS: atom_id res chain seq x y z
N MET A 1 26.97 -3.12 18.78
CA MET A 1 25.79 -2.42 18.25
C MET A 1 24.55 -2.93 18.96
N SER A 2 23.99 -2.11 19.83
CA SER A 2 23.02 -2.49 20.87
C SER A 2 21.71 -3.05 20.30
N HIS A 3 21.20 -4.14 20.89
CA HIS A 3 19.96 -4.82 20.47
C HIS A 3 18.76 -3.87 20.28
N LEU A 4 18.70 -2.76 21.03
CA LEU A 4 17.71 -1.69 20.85
C LEU A 4 17.66 -1.15 19.41
N LEU A 5 18.81 -0.92 18.78
CA LEU A 5 18.86 -0.33 17.44
C LEU A 5 18.23 -1.26 16.39
N ARG A 6 18.39 -2.58 16.56
CA ARG A 6 17.79 -3.60 15.70
C ARG A 6 16.27 -3.63 15.84
N VAL A 7 15.76 -3.56 17.07
CA VAL A 7 14.31 -3.55 17.35
C VAL A 7 13.65 -2.30 16.76
N ILE A 8 14.26 -1.12 16.94
CA ILE A 8 13.76 0.13 16.36
C ILE A 8 13.73 0.06 14.83
N PHE A 9 14.79 -0.49 14.21
CA PHE A 9 14.85 -0.65 12.76
C PHE A 9 13.74 -1.57 12.22
N VAL A 10 13.46 -2.68 12.90
CA VAL A 10 12.36 -3.59 12.54
C VAL A 10 11.00 -2.91 12.69
N LEU A 11 10.80 -2.14 13.76
CA LEU A 11 9.56 -1.37 13.95
C LEU A 11 9.35 -0.33 12.85
N LEU A 12 10.41 0.38 12.44
CA LEU A 12 10.33 1.33 11.33
C LEU A 12 9.95 0.65 10.02
N LEU A 13 10.56 -0.50 9.70
CA LEU A 13 10.20 -1.30 8.54
C LEU A 13 8.72 -1.71 8.54
N LEU A 14 8.23 -2.19 9.69
CA LEU A 14 6.83 -2.56 9.86
C LEU A 14 5.89 -1.36 9.66
N CYS A 15 6.22 -0.21 10.23
CA CYS A 15 5.42 1.02 10.06
C CYS A 15 5.32 1.44 8.59
N VAL A 16 6.43 1.36 7.83
CA VAL A 16 6.44 1.69 6.40
C VAL A 16 5.58 0.71 5.61
N LEU A 17 5.69 -0.60 5.91
CA LEU A 17 4.85 -1.62 5.26
C LEU A 17 3.36 -1.42 5.54
N ILE A 18 2.99 -1.11 6.79
CA ILE A 18 1.59 -0.85 7.16
C ILE A 18 1.05 0.38 6.42
N GLN A 19 1.83 1.45 6.30
CA GLN A 19 1.43 2.63 5.56
C GLN A 19 1.24 2.34 4.06
N ALA A 20 2.14 1.56 3.46
CA ALA A 20 2.03 1.15 2.07
C ALA A 20 0.76 0.31 1.82
N ILE A 21 0.44 -0.64 2.71
CA ILE A 21 -0.79 -1.44 2.64
C ILE A 21 -2.01 -0.54 2.72
N LYS A 22 -2.05 0.38 3.69
CA LYS A 22 -3.17 1.30 3.88
C LYS A 22 -3.38 2.22 2.67
N GLN A 23 -2.29 2.67 2.04
CA GLN A 23 -2.37 3.46 0.81
C GLN A 23 -2.95 2.63 -0.35
N MET A 24 -2.52 1.37 -0.51
CA MET A 24 -3.06 0.48 -1.53
C MET A 24 -4.56 0.23 -1.32
N ASP A 25 -5.00 -0.04 -0.08
CA ASP A 25 -6.42 -0.24 0.23
C ASP A 25 -7.26 1.01 -0.05
N THR A 26 -6.76 2.19 0.33
CA THR A 26 -7.44 3.46 0.06
C THR A 26 -7.56 3.69 -1.45
N CYS A 27 -6.48 3.43 -2.20
CA CYS A 27 -6.45 3.57 -3.65
C CYS A 27 -7.43 2.58 -4.31
N ARG A 28 -7.48 1.32 -3.83
CA ARG A 28 -8.42 0.30 -4.28
C ARG A 28 -9.87 0.75 -4.12
N ILE A 29 -10.24 1.24 -2.94
CA ILE A 29 -11.59 1.74 -2.65
C ILE A 29 -11.94 2.87 -3.60
N ASN A 30 -11.03 3.81 -3.83
CA ASN A 30 -11.25 4.93 -4.75
C ASN A 30 -11.44 4.46 -6.20
N CYS A 31 -10.67 3.45 -6.63
CA CYS A 31 -10.82 2.85 -7.96
C CYS A 31 -12.10 2.03 -8.10
N ASP A 32 -12.66 1.49 -7.00
CA ASP A 32 -13.88 0.67 -7.04
C ASP A 32 -15.13 1.48 -7.37
N TYR A 33 -15.14 2.79 -7.04
CA TYR A 33 -16.18 3.74 -7.46
C TYR A 33 -16.22 3.98 -8.98
N LEU A 34 -15.20 3.56 -9.74
CA LEU A 34 -15.18 3.70 -11.18
C LEU A 34 -16.07 2.63 -11.85
N VAL A 35 -17.21 3.05 -12.38
CA VAL A 35 -18.16 2.20 -13.12
C VAL A 35 -17.52 1.60 -14.39
N ASN A 36 -16.63 2.34 -15.04
CA ASN A 36 -15.96 1.88 -16.26
C ASN A 36 -14.84 0.89 -15.93
N LYS A 37 -15.02 -0.37 -16.33
CA LYS A 37 -14.05 -1.47 -16.11
C LYS A 37 -12.64 -1.16 -16.63
N LYS A 38 -12.51 -0.44 -17.75
CA LYS A 38 -11.20 -0.08 -18.32
C LYS A 38 -10.47 0.95 -17.45
N MET A 39 -11.20 1.95 -16.97
CA MET A 39 -10.67 2.98 -16.07
C MET A 39 -10.34 2.39 -14.70
N ARG A 40 -11.18 1.49 -14.19
CA ARG A 40 -10.93 0.75 -12.95
C ARG A 40 -9.64 -0.07 -13.04
N LYS A 41 -9.41 -0.81 -14.13
CA LYS A 41 -8.16 -1.58 -14.31
C LYS A 41 -6.93 -0.69 -14.33
N LEU A 42 -6.94 0.39 -15.11
CA LEU A 42 -5.84 1.35 -15.18
C LEU A 42 -5.58 2.03 -13.82
N CYS A 43 -6.64 2.30 -13.07
CA CYS A 43 -6.57 2.87 -11.73
C CYS A 43 -5.88 1.89 -10.75
N MET A 44 -6.28 0.61 -10.75
CA MET A 44 -5.66 -0.42 -9.91
C MET A 44 -4.18 -0.65 -10.26
N GLU A 45 -3.82 -0.63 -11.56
CA GLU A 45 -2.42 -0.70 -12.01
C GLU A 45 -1.59 0.48 -11.47
N ARG A 46 -2.16 1.69 -11.44
CA ARG A 46 -1.51 2.87 -10.84
C ARG A 46 -1.39 2.79 -9.32
N CYS A 47 -2.28 2.06 -8.65
CA CYS A 47 -2.17 1.78 -7.21
C CYS A 47 -1.04 0.78 -6.89
N GLY A 48 -0.33 0.24 -7.89
CA GLY A 48 0.63 -0.84 -7.71
C GLY A 48 -0.01 -2.19 -7.39
N ILE A 49 -1.34 -2.29 -7.56
CA ILE A 49 -2.08 -3.53 -7.41
C ILE A 49 -1.98 -4.25 -8.76
N LEU A 50 -1.02 -5.16 -8.85
CA LEU A 50 -0.93 -6.12 -9.96
C LEU A 50 -2.13 -7.07 -9.85
N LEU A 51 -3.16 -6.79 -10.65
CA LEU A 51 -4.40 -7.57 -10.78
C LEU A 51 -4.30 -8.56 -11.93
#